data_AF-A0A965U770-F1
#
_entry.id   AF-A0A965U770-F1
#
_cell.length_a   1.000
_cell.length_b   1.000
_cell.length_c   1.000
_cell.angle_alpha   90.00
_cell.angle_beta   90.00
_cell.angle_gamma   90.00
#
_symmetry.space_group_name_H-M   'P 1'
#
loop_
_entity.id
_entity.type
_entity.pdbx_description
1 polymer ?
#
loop_
_entity_poly.entity_id
_entity_poly.type
_entity_poly.pdbx_seq_one_letter_code
_entity_poly.pdbx_strand_id
1 'polypeptide(L)'
;MIDLQEFITSLSLEVLSPTTRTELDISTADLNRPGMQFCGFYEYFAYERPQVIGKVEMTYLESLETEKRLEVLEAYMSYNLPCIIVCWGMNPPHELIDIAKKHDIPVLRSACKTTKLSFQAIMFLTRKLAPHVTRHGVLVDVYGVGVLLTGESGVGKSEAALELVKRGHQLVADDVVDICRVADDRLIGEAPEMVRHFMEIRGIGIIDIRAMYGVGSVIV
;
A
#
# COMPACT_ATOMS: atom_id res chain seq x y z
N MET A 1 9.56 4.12 0.88
CA MET A 1 9.03 5.23 0.06
C MET A 1 7.72 4.81 -0.57
N ILE A 2 6.71 5.67 -0.48
CA ILE A 2 5.39 5.47 -1.08
C ILE A 2 5.15 6.59 -2.08
N ASP A 3 4.76 6.28 -3.31
CA ASP A 3 4.41 7.31 -4.30
C ASP A 3 3.18 8.12 -3.83
N LEU A 4 3.30 9.45 -3.84
CA LEU A 4 2.25 10.33 -3.32
C LEU A 4 1.00 10.30 -4.20
N GLN A 5 1.14 10.25 -5.53
CA GLN A 5 0.00 10.25 -6.44
C GLN A 5 -0.80 8.96 -6.34
N GLU A 6 -0.10 7.83 -6.21
CA GLU A 6 -0.72 6.54 -5.96
C GLU A 6 -1.45 6.52 -4.61
N PHE A 7 -0.84 7.06 -3.55
CA PHE A 7 -1.46 7.16 -2.23
C PHE A 7 -2.74 8.01 -2.26
N ILE A 8 -2.69 9.17 -2.92
CA ILE A 8 -3.83 10.07 -3.11
C ILE A 8 -4.96 9.37 -3.87
N THR A 9 -4.63 8.77 -5.01
CA THR A 9 -5.63 8.16 -5.91
C THR A 9 -6.29 6.95 -5.25
N SER A 10 -5.48 6.07 -4.65
CA SER A 10 -5.96 4.83 -4.01
C SER A 10 -6.87 5.09 -2.80
N LEU A 11 -6.62 6.18 -2.08
CA LEU A 11 -7.39 6.57 -0.91
C LEU A 11 -8.44 7.66 -1.19
N SER A 12 -8.58 8.08 -2.45
CA SER A 12 -9.50 9.16 -2.88
C SER A 12 -9.34 10.43 -2.05
N LEU A 13 -8.09 10.87 -1.89
CA LEU A 13 -7.73 12.05 -1.12
C LEU A 13 -7.70 13.29 -2.00
N GLU A 14 -7.88 14.44 -1.37
CA GLU A 14 -7.74 15.75 -1.99
C GLU A 14 -6.56 16.50 -1.38
N VAL A 15 -5.76 17.16 -2.21
CA VAL A 15 -4.60 17.93 -1.75
C VAL A 15 -5.04 19.32 -1.30
N LEU A 16 -4.77 19.68 -0.06
CA LEU A 16 -5.09 21.00 0.51
C LEU A 16 -3.90 21.95 0.54
N SER A 17 -2.68 21.45 0.72
CA SER A 17 -1.45 22.23 0.65
C SER A 17 -0.63 21.83 -0.58
N PRO A 18 -0.11 22.80 -1.35
CA PRO A 18 0.89 22.49 -2.36
C PRO A 18 2.15 21.93 -1.67
N THR A 19 2.77 20.93 -2.27
CA THR A 19 4.01 20.32 -1.80
C THR A 19 4.95 20.07 -2.98
N THR A 20 6.25 20.07 -2.73
CA THR A 20 7.26 19.65 -3.73
C THR A 20 7.52 18.15 -3.71
N ARG A 21 7.02 17.43 -2.69
CA ARG A 21 7.23 15.99 -2.52
C ARG A 21 6.45 15.21 -3.57
N THR A 22 7.13 14.26 -4.21
CA THR A 22 6.52 13.23 -5.07
C THR A 22 6.37 11.89 -4.35
N GLU A 23 7.13 11.69 -3.27
CA GLU A 23 7.12 10.46 -2.48
C GLU A 23 6.99 10.78 -0.98
N LEU A 24 6.41 9.84 -0.25
CA LEU A 24 6.23 9.85 1.19
C LEU A 24 7.21 8.88 1.84
N ASP A 25 7.97 9.36 2.82
CA ASP A 25 8.85 8.52 3.63
C ASP A 25 8.04 7.79 4.70
N ILE A 26 7.41 6.69 4.30
CA ILE A 26 6.61 5.82 5.15
C ILE A 26 7.24 4.43 5.13
N SER A 27 7.62 3.96 6.32
CA SER A 27 8.26 2.66 6.54
C SER A 27 7.37 1.67 7.29
N THR A 28 6.24 2.13 7.85
CA THR A 28 5.29 1.30 8.61
C THR A 28 3.86 1.54 8.14
N ALA A 29 2.99 0.54 8.27
CA ALA A 29 1.58 0.64 7.90
C ALA A 29 0.72 1.35 8.96
N ASP A 30 1.27 1.56 10.14
CA ASP A 30 0.57 2.20 11.25
C ASP A 30 0.37 3.70 10.98
N LEU A 31 -0.69 4.23 11.57
CA LEU A 31 -1.04 5.65 11.53
C LEU A 31 -0.90 6.25 12.92
N ASN A 32 -0.70 7.55 13.01
CA ASN A 32 -0.72 8.27 14.28
C ASN A 32 -1.89 9.25 14.35
N ARG A 33 -2.47 9.43 15.54
CA ARG A 33 -3.48 10.47 15.81
C ARG A 33 -2.90 11.46 16.83
N PRO A 34 -2.64 12.72 16.46
CA PRO A 34 -1.78 13.61 17.23
C PRO A 34 -2.48 14.31 18.43
N GLY A 35 -3.35 13.60 19.15
CA GLY A 35 -4.08 14.19 20.28
C GLY A 35 -3.16 14.67 21.41
N MET A 36 -2.26 13.80 21.88
CA MET A 36 -1.30 14.14 22.94
C MET A 36 -0.24 15.15 22.50
N GLN A 37 0.14 15.12 21.22
CA GLN A 37 1.11 16.05 20.64
C GLN A 37 0.55 17.47 20.62
N PHE A 38 -0.73 17.63 20.33
CA PHE A 38 -1.39 18.94 20.41
C PHE A 38 -1.49 19.49 21.85
N CYS A 39 -1.32 18.63 22.86
CA CYS A 39 -1.19 19.01 24.26
C CYS A 39 0.27 19.22 24.71
N GLY A 40 1.25 19.08 23.81
CA GLY A 40 2.67 19.29 24.09
C GLY A 40 3.44 18.05 24.58
N PHE A 41 2.84 16.85 24.51
CA PHE A 41 3.52 15.61 24.91
C PHE A 41 4.11 14.87 23.70
N TYR A 42 5.44 14.88 23.60
CA TYR A 42 6.19 14.33 22.45
C TYR A 42 7.02 13.09 22.77
N GLU A 43 7.01 12.61 24.01
CA GLU A 43 7.67 11.34 24.35
C GLU A 43 6.99 10.21 23.57
N TYR A 44 7.78 9.42 22.83
CA TYR A 44 7.32 8.38 21.90
C TYR A 44 6.41 8.90 20.77
N PHE A 45 6.57 10.15 20.35
CA PHE A 45 5.84 10.66 19.19
C PHE A 45 6.22 9.88 17.92
N ALA A 46 5.27 9.14 17.37
CA ALA A 46 5.42 8.41 16.12
C ALA A 46 5.28 9.34 14.89
N TYR A 47 6.20 10.30 14.76
CA TYR A 47 6.18 11.32 13.70
C TYR A 47 6.40 10.74 12.30
N GLU A 48 7.11 9.63 12.19
CA GLU A 48 7.39 8.92 10.92
C GLU A 48 6.15 8.25 10.30
N ARG A 49 5.02 8.23 11.02
CA ARG A 49 3.76 7.67 10.54
C ARG A 49 2.92 8.75 9.85
N PRO A 50 2.04 8.40 8.90
CA PRO A 50 1.00 9.31 8.44
C PRO A 50 0.15 9.79 9.61
N GLN A 51 -0.07 11.10 9.66
CA GLN A 51 -0.77 11.73 10.78
C GLN A 51 -2.24 11.95 10.43
N VAL A 52 -3.15 11.45 11.24
CA VAL A 52 -4.59 11.49 10.97
C VAL A 52 -5.29 12.42 11.96
N ILE A 53 -5.86 13.50 11.43
CA ILE A 53 -6.65 14.47 12.21
C ILE A 53 -8.14 14.14 12.03
N GLY A 54 -8.75 13.66 13.11
CA GLY A 54 -10.18 13.42 13.22
C GLY A 54 -10.91 14.59 13.91
N LYS A 55 -12.16 14.34 14.30
CA LYS A 55 -13.00 15.35 14.96
C LYS A 55 -12.41 15.83 16.28
N VAL A 56 -11.88 14.91 17.10
CA VAL A 56 -11.35 15.25 18.43
C VAL A 56 -10.16 16.18 18.30
N GLU A 57 -9.22 15.83 17.42
CA GLU A 57 -8.01 16.61 17.18
C GLU A 57 -8.36 17.98 16.56
N MET A 58 -9.31 18.01 15.61
CA MET A 58 -9.75 19.27 14.98
C MET A 58 -10.46 20.20 15.97
N THR A 59 -11.44 19.69 16.72
CA THR A 59 -12.18 20.51 17.71
C THR A 59 -11.27 21.02 18.82
N TYR A 60 -10.25 20.24 19.22
CA TYR A 60 -9.23 20.74 20.13
C TYR A 60 -8.46 21.92 19.54
N LEU A 61 -7.94 21.80 18.30
CA LEU A 61 -7.26 22.92 17.64
C LEU A 61 -8.17 24.15 17.53
N GLU A 62 -9.42 23.97 17.14
CA GLU A 62 -10.42 25.05 17.03
C GLU A 62 -10.73 25.73 18.37
N SER A 63 -10.62 24.99 19.49
CA SER A 63 -10.84 25.53 20.83
C SER A 63 -9.69 26.41 21.35
N LEU A 64 -8.50 26.29 20.76
CA LEU A 64 -7.34 27.10 21.13
C LEU A 64 -7.45 28.50 20.53
N GLU A 65 -6.96 29.50 21.28
CA GLU A 65 -6.70 30.83 20.75
C GLU A 65 -5.63 30.78 19.65
N THR A 66 -5.68 31.70 18.68
CA THR A 66 -4.82 31.70 17.49
C THR A 66 -3.33 31.63 17.83
N GLU A 67 -2.86 32.41 18.82
CA GLU A 67 -1.44 32.41 19.22
C GLU A 67 -1.00 31.03 19.73
N LYS A 68 -1.82 30.41 20.60
CA LYS A 68 -1.50 29.09 21.14
C LYS A 68 -1.60 28.00 20.06
N ARG A 69 -2.57 28.11 19.17
CA ARG A 69 -2.71 27.19 18.03
C ARG A 69 -1.48 27.22 17.13
N LEU A 70 -0.96 28.41 16.82
CA LEU A 70 0.27 28.59 16.05
C LEU A 70 1.47 27.93 16.73
N GLU A 71 1.65 28.16 18.03
CA GLU A 71 2.73 27.55 18.84
C GLU A 71 2.66 26.01 18.80
N VAL A 72 1.46 25.46 19.01
CA VAL A 72 1.22 24.01 18.99
C VAL A 72 1.52 23.42 17.60
N LEU A 73 1.03 24.05 16.54
CA LEU A 73 1.22 23.57 15.17
C LEU A 73 2.67 23.67 14.70
N GLU A 74 3.40 24.74 15.04
CA GLU A 74 4.84 24.87 14.73
C GLU A 74 5.66 23.81 15.49
N ALA A 75 5.40 23.59 16.78
CA ALA A 75 6.06 22.53 17.54
C ALA A 75 5.78 21.15 16.93
N TYR A 76 4.53 20.89 16.57
CA TYR A 76 4.11 19.61 15.98
C TYR A 76 4.73 19.36 14.61
N MET A 77 4.76 20.37 13.74
CA MET A 77 5.31 20.28 12.38
C MET A 77 6.81 20.55 12.30
N SER A 78 7.48 20.81 13.44
CA SER A 78 8.95 20.83 13.50
C SER A 78 9.58 19.46 13.23
N TYR A 79 8.81 18.39 13.41
CA TYR A 79 9.18 17.03 13.02
C TYR A 79 8.94 16.82 11.53
N ASN A 80 9.75 15.98 10.89
CA ASN A 80 9.58 15.64 9.48
C ASN A 80 8.42 14.63 9.29
N LEU A 81 7.18 15.13 9.31
CA LEU A 81 5.99 14.32 9.09
C LEU A 81 5.92 13.89 7.62
N PRO A 82 5.57 12.63 7.32
CA PRO A 82 5.42 12.19 5.93
C PRO A 82 4.23 12.92 5.27
N CYS A 83 3.07 12.94 5.93
CA CYS A 83 1.90 13.69 5.52
C CYS A 83 0.91 13.85 6.69
N ILE A 84 -0.03 14.78 6.53
CA ILE A 84 -1.16 14.99 7.42
C ILE A 84 -2.45 14.74 6.63
N ILE A 85 -3.36 13.93 7.18
CA ILE A 85 -4.65 13.61 6.56
C ILE A 85 -5.79 14.06 7.46
N VAL A 86 -6.58 15.02 6.98
CA VAL A 86 -7.77 15.55 7.64
C VAL A 86 -9.00 14.74 7.20
N CYS A 87 -9.69 14.17 8.17
CA CYS A 87 -10.87 13.33 7.92
C CYS A 87 -12.17 14.16 7.83
N TRP A 88 -13.27 13.48 7.52
CA TRP A 88 -14.65 14.01 7.55
C TRP A 88 -14.92 15.17 6.60
N GLY A 89 -14.06 15.40 5.61
CA GLY A 89 -14.17 16.56 4.72
C GLY A 89 -14.03 17.90 5.44
N MET A 90 -13.45 17.91 6.64
CA MET A 90 -13.26 19.14 7.41
C MET A 90 -12.20 20.03 6.75
N ASN A 91 -12.38 21.33 6.91
CA ASN A 91 -11.37 22.31 6.54
C ASN A 91 -10.49 22.57 7.78
N PRO A 92 -9.18 22.27 7.71
CA PRO A 92 -8.29 22.65 8.79
C PRO A 92 -8.17 24.18 8.90
N PRO A 93 -7.78 24.70 10.08
CA PRO A 93 -7.44 26.11 10.24
C PRO A 93 -6.37 26.54 9.22
N HIS A 94 -6.44 27.78 8.74
CA HIS A 94 -5.49 28.30 7.75
C HIS A 94 -4.03 28.23 8.25
N GLU A 95 -3.83 28.42 9.55
CA GLU A 95 -2.55 28.31 10.23
C GLU A 95 -1.90 26.94 9.99
N LEU A 96 -2.69 25.86 10.01
CA LEU A 96 -2.22 24.49 9.75
C LEU A 96 -1.71 24.37 8.31
N ILE A 97 -2.45 24.92 7.35
CA ILE A 97 -2.08 24.89 5.94
C ILE A 97 -0.82 25.71 5.67
N ASP A 98 -0.69 26.89 6.27
CA ASP A 98 0.44 27.78 6.02
C ASP A 98 1.73 27.27 6.66
N ILE A 99 1.66 26.73 7.89
CA ILE A 99 2.80 26.06 8.52
C ILE A 99 3.18 24.81 7.73
N ALA A 100 2.21 24.00 7.28
CA ALA A 100 2.51 22.81 6.50
C ALA A 100 3.21 23.15 5.17
N LYS A 101 2.80 24.22 4.48
CA LYS A 101 3.51 24.71 3.28
C LYS A 101 4.96 25.10 3.60
N LYS A 102 5.19 25.80 4.72
CA LYS A 102 6.53 26.24 5.14
C LYS A 102 7.48 25.07 5.39
N HIS A 103 6.98 23.97 5.94
CA HIS A 103 7.76 22.75 6.19
C HIS A 103 7.69 21.73 5.05
N ASP A 104 7.07 22.08 3.93
CA ASP A 104 6.78 21.19 2.79
C ASP A 104 6.13 19.85 3.20
N ILE A 105 5.14 19.92 4.09
CA ILE A 105 4.37 18.77 4.55
C ILE A 105 3.05 18.72 3.75
N PRO A 106 2.78 17.61 3.02
CA PRO A 106 1.52 17.43 2.32
C PRO A 106 0.35 17.33 3.30
N VAL A 107 -0.64 18.20 3.14
CA VAL A 107 -1.92 18.14 3.85
C VAL A 107 -2.98 17.64 2.89
N LEU A 108 -3.58 16.51 3.23
CA LEU A 108 -4.55 15.78 2.44
C LEU A 108 -5.90 15.79 3.15
N ARG A 109 -7.00 15.76 2.40
CA ARG A 109 -8.37 15.69 2.91
C ARG A 109 -9.05 14.43 2.43
N SER A 110 -9.75 13.77 3.36
CA SER A 110 -10.65 12.66 3.05
C SER A 110 -12.07 12.99 3.50
N ALA A 111 -13.06 12.71 2.64
CA ALA A 111 -14.47 12.74 3.03
C ALA A 111 -14.84 11.60 4.00
N CYS A 112 -13.99 10.58 4.15
CA CYS A 112 -14.26 9.44 5.01
C CYS A 112 -14.14 9.78 6.50
N LYS A 113 -14.88 9.02 7.33
CA LYS A 113 -14.68 9.01 8.78
C LYS A 113 -13.30 8.47 9.12
N THR A 114 -12.74 8.91 10.25
CA THR A 114 -11.41 8.51 10.74
C THR A 114 -11.19 7.00 10.71
N THR A 115 -12.09 6.19 11.29
CA THR A 115 -11.95 4.72 11.32
C THR A 115 -11.90 4.11 9.92
N LYS A 116 -12.75 4.59 8.99
CA LYS A 116 -12.80 4.07 7.62
C LYS A 116 -11.51 4.43 6.86
N LEU A 117 -11.09 5.69 6.95
CA LEU A 117 -9.82 6.13 6.34
C LEU A 117 -8.65 5.33 6.92
N SER A 118 -8.58 5.18 8.24
CA SER A 118 -7.50 4.45 8.89
C SER A 118 -7.41 3.02 8.39
N PHE A 119 -8.54 2.32 8.28
CA PHE A 119 -8.57 0.97 7.73
C PHE A 119 -8.06 0.92 6.28
N GLN A 120 -8.54 1.83 5.42
CA GLN A 120 -8.13 1.86 4.01
C GLN A 120 -6.63 2.17 3.85
N ALA A 121 -6.12 3.14 4.62
CA ALA A 121 -4.71 3.51 4.60
C ALA A 121 -3.82 2.37 5.13
N ILE A 122 -4.19 1.73 6.24
CA ILE A 122 -3.45 0.57 6.77
C ILE A 122 -3.41 -0.56 5.73
N MET A 123 -4.53 -0.87 5.08
CA MET A 123 -4.58 -1.92 4.04
C MET A 123 -3.71 -1.58 2.83
N PHE A 124 -3.77 -0.33 2.37
CA PHE A 124 -2.91 0.13 1.29
C PHE A 124 -1.42 0.01 1.66
N LEU A 125 -1.03 0.55 2.81
CA LEU A 125 0.37 0.55 3.26
C LEU A 125 0.87 -0.86 3.57
N THR A 126 0.05 -1.72 4.19
CA THR A 126 0.40 -3.12 4.46
C THR A 126 0.70 -3.84 3.15
N ARG A 127 -0.13 -3.65 2.11
CA ARG A 127 0.12 -4.25 0.80
C ARG A 127 1.40 -3.71 0.15
N LYS A 128 1.64 -2.40 0.25
CA LYS A 128 2.79 -1.75 -0.39
C LYS A 128 4.13 -2.01 0.32
N LEU A 129 4.08 -2.21 1.63
CA LEU A 129 5.25 -2.45 2.47
C LEU A 129 5.42 -3.93 2.81
N ALA A 130 4.53 -4.80 2.31
CA ALA A 130 4.60 -6.23 2.56
C ALA A 130 5.95 -6.80 2.11
N PRO A 131 6.57 -7.72 2.87
CA PRO A 131 7.79 -8.37 2.42
C PRO A 131 7.55 -9.17 1.14
N HIS A 132 8.40 -8.94 0.15
CA HIS A 132 8.41 -9.67 -1.12
C HIS A 132 9.64 -10.57 -1.22
N VAL A 133 9.45 -11.78 -1.77
CA VAL A 133 10.53 -12.67 -2.18
C VAL A 133 10.20 -13.29 -3.52
N THR A 134 11.16 -13.30 -4.43
CA THR A 134 11.03 -14.00 -5.70
C THR A 134 11.56 -15.43 -5.55
N ARG A 135 10.80 -16.42 -6.00
CA ARG A 135 11.16 -17.85 -5.93
C ARG A 135 11.01 -18.52 -7.29
N HIS A 136 11.92 -19.44 -7.58
CA HIS A 136 11.80 -20.30 -8.75
C HIS A 136 10.79 -21.42 -8.49
N GLY A 137 9.83 -21.60 -9.41
CA GLY A 137 8.77 -22.57 -9.27
C GLY A 137 7.61 -22.30 -10.23
N VAL A 138 6.56 -23.11 -10.13
CA VAL A 138 5.34 -22.94 -10.93
C VAL A 138 4.16 -22.82 -9.99
N LEU A 139 3.43 -21.72 -10.07
CA LEU A 139 2.25 -21.46 -9.24
C LEU A 139 0.99 -21.69 -10.07
N VAL A 140 0.10 -22.55 -9.56
CA VAL A 140 -1.17 -22.90 -10.19
C VAL A 140 -2.31 -22.81 -9.18
N ASP A 141 -3.51 -22.52 -9.66
CA ASP A 141 -4.74 -22.66 -8.88
C ASP A 141 -5.44 -23.97 -9.24
N VAL A 142 -5.53 -24.85 -8.24
CA VAL A 142 -6.18 -26.17 -8.35
C VAL A 142 -7.37 -26.19 -7.40
N TYR A 143 -8.57 -26.13 -7.97
CA TYR A 143 -9.83 -26.11 -7.22
C TYR A 143 -9.96 -24.96 -6.20
N GLY A 144 -9.39 -23.80 -6.49
CA GLY A 144 -9.40 -22.63 -5.59
C GLY A 144 -8.28 -22.64 -4.55
N VAL A 145 -7.33 -23.57 -4.65
CA VAL A 145 -6.16 -23.68 -3.77
C VAL A 145 -4.91 -23.34 -4.57
N GLY A 146 -4.18 -22.31 -4.12
CA GLY A 146 -2.87 -21.96 -4.69
C GLY A 146 -1.82 -23.01 -4.34
N VAL A 147 -1.26 -23.66 -5.35
CA VAL A 147 -0.24 -24.71 -5.22
C VAL A 147 1.06 -24.25 -5.88
N LEU A 148 2.12 -24.09 -5.07
CA LEU A 148 3.47 -23.79 -5.56
C LEU A 148 4.24 -25.08 -5.79
N LEU A 149 4.48 -25.42 -7.05
CA LEU A 149 5.30 -26.55 -7.48
C LEU A 149 6.79 -26.16 -7.43
N THR A 150 7.53 -26.80 -6.53
CA THR A 150 8.98 -26.62 -6.37
C THR A 150 9.73 -27.90 -6.73
N GLY A 151 11.00 -27.77 -7.11
CA GLY A 151 11.85 -28.91 -7.48
C GLY A 151 13.01 -28.47 -8.35
N GLU A 152 13.92 -29.40 -8.63
CA GLU A 152 15.11 -29.15 -9.46
C GLU A 152 14.74 -28.69 -10.89
N SER A 153 15.67 -28.02 -11.57
CA SER A 153 15.45 -27.58 -12.96
C SER A 153 15.34 -28.80 -13.88
N GLY A 154 14.31 -28.82 -14.73
CA GLY A 154 14.07 -29.92 -15.67
C GLY A 154 13.42 -31.18 -15.08
N VAL A 155 12.96 -31.15 -13.82
CA VAL A 155 12.21 -32.27 -13.20
C VAL A 155 10.79 -32.45 -13.77
N GLY A 156 10.31 -31.51 -14.60
CA GLY A 156 8.99 -31.57 -15.22
C GLY A 156 7.91 -30.68 -14.59
N LYS A 157 8.29 -29.60 -13.89
CA LYS A 157 7.33 -28.72 -13.17
C LYS A 157 6.35 -28.05 -14.14
N SER A 158 6.89 -27.46 -15.21
CA SER A 158 6.11 -26.74 -16.22
C SER A 158 5.23 -27.69 -17.03
N GLU A 159 5.73 -28.88 -17.35
CA GLU A 159 4.95 -29.94 -18.01
C GLU A 159 3.79 -30.44 -17.12
N ALA A 160 4.03 -30.62 -15.81
CA ALA A 160 2.99 -30.98 -14.86
C ALA A 160 1.93 -29.88 -14.73
N ALA A 161 2.35 -28.61 -14.68
CA ALA A 161 1.44 -27.48 -14.65
C ALA A 161 0.60 -27.36 -15.94
N LEU A 162 1.21 -27.61 -17.11
CA LEU A 162 0.50 -27.63 -18.39
C LEU A 162 -0.58 -28.70 -18.42
N GLU A 163 -0.32 -29.88 -17.85
CA GLU A 163 -1.32 -30.95 -17.72
C GLU A 163 -2.46 -30.55 -16.78
N LEU A 164 -2.18 -29.82 -15.70
CA LEU A 164 -3.23 -29.26 -14.84
C LEU A 164 -4.08 -28.23 -15.60
N VAL A 165 -3.46 -27.35 -16.38
CA VAL A 165 -4.17 -26.39 -17.23
C VAL A 165 -5.09 -27.09 -18.23
N LYS A 166 -4.62 -28.15 -18.89
CA LYS A 166 -5.45 -28.98 -19.79
C LYS A 166 -6.65 -29.60 -19.09
N ARG A 167 -6.58 -29.83 -17.78
CA ARG A 167 -7.68 -30.35 -16.95
C ARG A 167 -8.61 -29.26 -16.42
N GLY A 168 -8.42 -28.02 -16.82
CA GLY A 168 -9.26 -26.88 -16.44
C GLY A 168 -8.79 -26.12 -15.20
N HIS A 169 -7.54 -26.33 -14.77
CA HIS A 169 -6.92 -25.53 -13.72
C HIS A 169 -6.26 -24.28 -14.30
N GLN A 170 -5.88 -23.34 -13.44
CA GLN A 170 -5.37 -22.04 -13.88
C GLN A 170 -3.88 -21.91 -13.58
N LEU A 171 -3.12 -21.44 -14.57
CA LEU A 171 -1.75 -20.99 -14.36
C LEU A 171 -1.76 -19.61 -13.72
N VAL A 172 -0.95 -19.44 -12.67
CA VAL A 172 -0.67 -18.12 -12.10
C VAL A 172 0.68 -17.62 -12.60
N ALA A 173 1.73 -18.44 -12.48
CA ALA A 173 3.09 -18.09 -12.86
C ALA A 173 3.92 -19.36 -13.20
N ASP A 174 4.84 -19.25 -14.16
CA ASP A 174 5.83 -20.28 -14.51
C ASP A 174 7.24 -19.69 -14.38
N ASP A 175 8.20 -20.54 -13.99
CA ASP A 175 9.61 -20.22 -13.72
C ASP A 175 9.86 -19.25 -12.56
N VAL A 176 9.28 -18.06 -12.57
CA VAL A 176 9.50 -16.99 -11.59
C VAL A 176 8.18 -16.61 -10.92
N VAL A 177 8.14 -16.76 -9.59
CA VAL A 177 6.97 -16.42 -8.78
C VAL A 177 7.35 -15.34 -7.77
N ASP A 178 6.69 -14.19 -7.84
CA ASP A 178 6.81 -13.15 -6.83
C ASP A 178 5.84 -13.43 -5.70
N ILE A 179 6.36 -13.66 -4.50
CA ILE A 179 5.59 -14.02 -3.31
C ILE A 179 5.60 -12.84 -2.34
N CYS A 180 4.40 -12.39 -1.98
CA CYS A 180 4.16 -11.29 -1.06
C CYS A 180 3.49 -11.81 0.21
N ARG A 181 4.01 -11.45 1.39
CA ARG A 181 3.35 -11.75 2.67
C ARG A 181 2.43 -10.61 3.07
N VAL A 182 1.13 -10.77 2.77
CA VAL A 182 0.10 -9.76 3.01
C VAL A 182 -0.51 -9.81 4.41
N ALA A 183 -0.34 -10.94 5.13
CA ALA A 183 -0.64 -11.10 6.55
C ALA A 183 0.26 -12.19 7.15
N ASP A 184 0.28 -12.34 8.48
CA ASP A 184 1.13 -13.32 9.16
C ASP A 184 0.88 -14.77 8.70
N ASP A 185 -0.38 -15.09 8.35
CA ASP A 185 -0.82 -16.41 7.92
C ASP A 185 -1.21 -16.47 6.43
N ARG A 186 -0.97 -15.40 5.67
CA ARG A 186 -1.41 -15.29 4.27
C ARG A 186 -0.31 -14.80 3.33
N LEU A 187 -0.03 -15.63 2.33
CA LEU A 187 0.83 -15.32 1.20
C LEU A 187 -0.01 -15.14 -0.07
N ILE A 188 0.43 -14.24 -0.95
CA ILE A 188 -0.07 -14.11 -2.33
C ILE A 188 1.13 -14.31 -3.25
N GLY A 189 0.95 -15.12 -4.28
CA GLY A 189 1.93 -15.30 -5.35
C GLY A 189 1.39 -14.80 -6.68
N GLU A 190 2.23 -14.14 -7.47
CA GLU A 190 1.89 -13.63 -8.80
C GLU A 190 3.05 -13.80 -9.79
N ALA A 191 2.75 -13.73 -11.08
CA ALA A 191 3.75 -13.69 -12.14
C ALA A 191 4.26 -12.25 -12.33
N PRO A 192 5.58 -12.04 -12.52
CA PRO A 192 6.11 -10.78 -13.00
C PRO A 192 5.46 -10.40 -14.33
N GLU A 193 5.22 -9.10 -14.55
CA GLU A 193 4.47 -8.61 -15.71
C GLU A 193 5.06 -9.07 -17.05
N MET A 194 6.40 -9.13 -17.15
CA MET A 194 7.11 -9.51 -18.36
C MET A 194 6.87 -10.96 -18.81
N VAL A 195 6.69 -11.89 -17.87
CA VAL A 195 6.54 -13.34 -18.15
C VAL A 195 5.12 -13.83 -17.89
N ARG A 196 4.18 -12.91 -17.65
CA ARG A 196 2.80 -13.23 -17.30
C ARG A 196 2.13 -14.04 -18.42
N HIS A 197 1.48 -15.15 -18.03
CA HIS A 197 0.80 -16.12 -18.91
C HIS A 197 1.71 -16.93 -19.85
N PHE A 198 3.01 -16.65 -19.89
CA PHE A 198 3.95 -17.42 -20.67
C PHE A 198 4.46 -18.63 -19.88
N MET A 199 4.81 -19.68 -20.60
CA MET A 199 5.41 -20.89 -20.06
C MET A 199 6.47 -21.41 -21.03
N GLU A 200 7.62 -21.85 -20.53
CA GLU A 200 8.65 -22.48 -21.36
C GLU A 200 8.54 -24.00 -21.27
N ILE A 201 8.32 -24.66 -22.41
CA ILE A 201 8.31 -26.12 -22.49
C ILE A 201 9.49 -26.60 -23.34
N ARG A 202 10.28 -27.52 -22.78
CA ARG A 202 11.45 -28.07 -23.48
C ARG A 202 11.02 -28.77 -24.77
N GLY A 203 11.72 -28.46 -25.86
CA GLY A 203 11.43 -29.01 -27.19
C GLY A 203 10.27 -28.32 -27.93
N ILE A 204 9.52 -27.43 -27.27
CA ILE A 204 8.48 -26.60 -27.89
C ILE A 204 8.91 -25.13 -27.93
N GLY A 205 9.51 -24.64 -26.85
CA GLY A 205 9.83 -23.23 -26.63
C GLY A 205 8.79 -22.54 -25.74
N ILE A 206 8.78 -21.21 -25.79
CA ILE A 206 7.85 -20.37 -25.01
C ILE A 206 6.47 -20.40 -25.66
N ILE A 207 5.45 -20.66 -24.85
CA ILE A 207 4.04 -20.67 -25.26
C ILE A 207 3.23 -19.68 -24.43
N ASP A 208 2.18 -19.11 -25.03
CA ASP A 208 1.19 -18.28 -24.34
C ASP A 208 -0.01 -19.17 -23.94
N ILE A 209 -0.15 -19.40 -22.64
CA ILE A 209 -1.20 -20.26 -22.09
C ILE A 209 -2.59 -19.65 -22.30
N ARG A 210 -2.71 -18.32 -22.14
CA ARG A 210 -3.98 -17.62 -22.32
C ARG A 210 -4.44 -17.69 -23.78
N ALA A 211 -3.52 -17.53 -24.74
CA ALA A 211 -3.84 -17.62 -26.15
C ALA A 211 -4.25 -19.04 -26.57
N MET A 212 -3.60 -20.07 -26.00
CA MET A 212 -3.86 -21.47 -26.36
C MET A 212 -5.10 -22.06 -25.68
N TYR A 213 -5.33 -21.76 -24.40
CA TYR A 213 -6.37 -22.41 -23.58
C TYR A 213 -7.46 -21.44 -23.11
N GLY A 214 -7.38 -20.16 -23.49
CA GLY A 214 -8.38 -19.14 -23.21
C GLY A 214 -8.25 -18.48 -21.83
N VAL A 215 -9.09 -17.48 -21.55
CA VAL A 215 -9.00 -16.68 -20.31
C VAL A 215 -9.21 -17.50 -19.03
N GLY A 216 -9.97 -18.60 -19.10
CA GLY A 216 -10.21 -19.49 -17.97
C GLY A 216 -9.03 -20.39 -17.59
N SER A 217 -7.91 -20.31 -18.32
CA SER A 217 -6.69 -21.09 -18.08
C SER A 217 -5.62 -20.35 -17.28
N VAL A 218 -5.85 -19.07 -16.98
CA VAL A 218 -4.93 -18.22 -16.23
C VAL A 218 -5.66 -17.45 -15.13
N ILE A 219 -4.96 -17.08 -14.06
CA ILE A 219 -5.46 -16.10 -13.09
C ILE A 219 -5.14 -14.69 -13.59
N VAL A 220 -6.15 -13.81 -13.52
CA VAL A 220 -6.08 -12.40 -13.92
C VAL A 220 -5.89 -11.51 -12.70
#